data_AF-A0A7C1BAY0-F1
#
_entry.id   AF-A0A7C1BAY0-F1
#
_cell.length_a   1.000
_cell.length_b   1.000
_cell.length_c   1.000
_cell.angle_alpha   90.00
_cell.angle_beta   90.00
_cell.angle_gamma   90.00
#
_symmetry.space_group_name_H-M   'P 1'
#
loop_
_entity.id
_entity.type
_entity.pdbx_description
1 polymer ?
#
loop_
_entity_poly.entity_id
_entity_poly.type
_entity_poly.pdbx_seq_one_letter_code
_entity_poly.pdbx_strand_id
1 'polypeptide(L)'
;MLSEDILKQTKNFRPDKDRYYLNIAKAVSQRSPCIRRQFGAIIVKGDVIVSTGYNGPARGSINCNEVGCLKDLMNLPSYTGYDYCPAVHAEENALLNAARHGSSVLGGVLYLYGQKPDGSIVEEGRPCDRCKRALINAGIEEVVTMKPDGTLVRYKVSDWVKEDAEDYLKKLSRYKK
;
A
#
# COMPACT_ATOMS: atom_id res chain seq x y z
N MET A 1 -6.65 -42.28 22.45
CA MET A 1 -5.50 -41.47 22.00
C MET A 1 -5.59 -41.39 20.49
N LEU A 2 -5.77 -40.20 19.92
CA LEU A 2 -5.65 -40.03 18.47
C LEU A 2 -4.18 -40.25 18.10
N SER A 3 -3.92 -41.00 17.03
CA SER A 3 -2.56 -41.30 16.57
C SER A 3 -1.79 -40.01 16.24
N GLU A 4 -0.47 -40.01 16.41
CA GLU A 4 0.39 -38.86 16.06
C GLU A 4 0.20 -38.41 14.60
N ASP A 5 -0.22 -39.32 13.72
CA ASP A 5 -0.54 -39.06 12.32
C ASP A 5 -1.77 -38.16 12.14
N ILE A 6 -2.78 -38.27 13.02
CA ILE A 6 -3.96 -37.39 13.01
C ILE A 6 -3.58 -35.99 13.51
N LEU A 7 -2.67 -35.88 14.49
CA LEU A 7 -2.15 -34.59 14.96
C LEU A 7 -1.29 -33.88 13.90
N LYS A 8 -0.56 -34.63 13.06
CA LYS A 8 0.18 -34.06 11.92
C LYS A 8 -0.75 -33.59 10.79
N GLN A 9 -1.83 -34.32 10.50
CA GLN A 9 -2.82 -33.93 9.47
C GLN A 9 -3.74 -32.77 9.89
N THR A 10 -3.85 -32.47 11.20
CA THR A 10 -4.73 -31.44 11.75
C THR A 10 -4.02 -30.14 12.11
N LYS A 11 -2.79 -29.91 11.63
CA LYS A 11 -2.14 -28.60 11.69
C LYS A 11 -2.81 -27.67 10.68
N ASN A 12 -4.03 -27.25 10.98
CA ASN A 12 -4.81 -26.31 10.19
C ASN A 12 -3.97 -25.04 10.04
N PHE A 13 -3.50 -24.75 8.83
CA PHE A 13 -2.65 -23.59 8.55
C PHE A 13 -3.50 -22.32 8.65
N ARG A 14 -3.70 -21.85 9.88
CA ARG A 14 -4.35 -20.57 10.17
C ARG A 14 -3.27 -19.49 10.15
N PRO A 15 -3.24 -18.61 9.13
CA PRO A 15 -2.30 -17.51 9.13
C PRO A 15 -2.56 -16.59 10.33
N ASP A 16 -1.49 -15.97 10.84
CA ASP A 16 -1.65 -14.83 11.73
C ASP A 16 -2.38 -13.68 11.03
N LYS A 17 -2.91 -12.74 11.81
CA LYS A 17 -3.76 -11.67 11.29
C LYS A 17 -3.05 -10.80 10.28
N ASP A 18 -1.79 -10.42 10.52
CA ASP A 18 -1.08 -9.54 9.60
C ASP A 18 -0.83 -10.23 8.25
N ARG A 19 -0.44 -11.51 8.27
CA ARG A 19 -0.32 -12.29 7.03
C ARG A 19 -1.66 -12.46 6.32
N TYR A 20 -2.74 -12.70 7.07
CA TYR A 20 -4.09 -12.76 6.51
C TYR A 20 -4.46 -11.46 5.79
N TYR A 21 -4.27 -10.31 6.45
CA TYR A 21 -4.57 -9.00 5.90
C TYR A 21 -3.68 -8.64 4.69
N LEU A 22 -2.38 -8.96 4.75
CA LEU A 22 -1.47 -8.76 3.62
C LEU A 22 -1.80 -9.67 2.44
N ASN A 23 -2.27 -10.89 2.66
CA ASN A 23 -2.73 -11.77 1.58
C ASN A 23 -3.98 -11.22 0.90
N ILE A 24 -4.87 -10.55 1.64
CA ILE A 24 -6.00 -9.85 1.05
C ILE A 24 -5.52 -8.62 0.28
N ALA A 25 -4.60 -7.82 0.83
CA ALA A 25 -3.99 -6.70 0.12
C ALA A 25 -3.30 -7.16 -1.18
N LYS A 26 -2.68 -8.35 -1.19
CA LYS A 26 -2.16 -9.01 -2.39
C LYS A 26 -3.25 -9.32 -3.41
N ALA A 27 -4.37 -9.90 -3.00
CA ALA A 27 -5.49 -10.13 -3.91
C ALA A 27 -6.03 -8.81 -4.49
N VAL A 28 -6.07 -7.74 -3.70
CA VAL A 28 -6.46 -6.40 -4.15
C VAL A 28 -5.45 -5.85 -5.17
N SER A 29 -4.14 -6.04 -4.95
CA SER A 29 -3.10 -5.52 -5.86
C SER A 29 -3.20 -6.11 -7.27
N GLN A 30 -3.66 -7.36 -7.40
CA GLN A 30 -3.83 -8.04 -8.68
C GLN A 30 -4.88 -7.38 -9.59
N ARG A 31 -5.73 -6.50 -9.06
CA ARG A 31 -6.65 -5.67 -9.88
C ARG A 31 -6.01 -4.40 -10.43
N SER A 32 -4.78 -4.08 -10.04
CA SER A 32 -4.08 -2.90 -10.52
C SER A 32 -3.83 -2.96 -12.04
N PRO A 33 -4.26 -1.95 -12.80
CA PRO A 33 -3.92 -1.82 -14.22
C PRO A 33 -2.49 -1.32 -14.48
N CYS A 34 -1.69 -1.08 -13.44
CA CYS A 34 -0.35 -0.55 -13.61
C CYS A 34 0.60 -1.62 -14.16
N ILE A 35 1.23 -1.33 -15.29
CA ILE A 35 2.21 -2.22 -15.93
C ILE A 35 3.62 -2.13 -15.32
N ARG A 36 3.85 -1.25 -14.34
CA ARG A 36 5.16 -1.08 -13.67
C ARG A 36 5.20 -1.75 -12.31
N ARG A 37 4.21 -1.43 -11.46
CA ARG A 37 4.11 -1.92 -10.08
C ARG A 37 2.64 -1.98 -9.67
N GLN A 38 2.22 -3.14 -9.18
CA GLN A 38 0.87 -3.40 -8.75
C GLN A 38 0.81 -3.36 -7.22
N PHE A 39 0.18 -2.32 -6.69
CA PHE A 39 -0.04 -2.12 -5.26
C PHE A 39 -1.51 -2.32 -4.91
N GLY A 40 -1.72 -2.93 -3.74
CA GLY A 40 -3.02 -3.12 -3.12
C GLY A 40 -2.92 -2.76 -1.65
N ALA A 41 -3.94 -2.09 -1.15
CA ALA A 41 -4.07 -1.63 0.21
C ALA A 41 -5.42 -2.05 0.77
N ILE A 42 -5.44 -2.42 2.04
CA ILE A 42 -6.67 -2.53 2.82
C ILE A 42 -6.53 -1.74 4.11
N ILE A 43 -7.63 -1.18 4.59
CA ILE A 43 -7.70 -0.49 5.88
C ILE A 43 -8.52 -1.35 6.81
N VAL A 44 -7.95 -1.71 7.96
CA VAL A 44 -8.55 -2.53 9.00
C VAL A 44 -8.81 -1.66 10.23
N LYS A 45 -10.01 -1.77 10.78
CA LYS A 45 -10.40 -1.10 12.03
C LYS A 45 -11.26 -2.06 12.86
N GLY A 46 -10.87 -2.29 14.11
CA GLY A 46 -11.60 -3.21 14.99
C GLY A 46 -11.72 -4.62 14.41
N ASP A 47 -10.68 -5.13 13.76
CA ASP A 47 -10.65 -6.43 13.07
C ASP A 47 -11.60 -6.56 11.85
N VAL A 48 -12.08 -5.43 11.33
CA VAL A 48 -12.93 -5.37 10.14
C VAL A 48 -12.21 -4.61 9.03
N ILE A 49 -12.22 -5.16 7.82
CA ILE A 49 -11.76 -4.45 6.62
C ILE A 49 -12.81 -3.42 6.24
N VAL A 50 -12.52 -2.14 6.48
CA VAL A 50 -13.45 -1.03 6.23
C VAL A 50 -13.32 -0.44 4.84
N SER A 51 -12.19 -0.67 4.16
CA SER A 51 -11.94 -0.21 2.80
C SER A 51 -10.79 -0.97 2.14
N THR A 52 -10.79 -0.98 0.80
CA THR A 52 -9.71 -1.49 -0.03
C THR A 52 -9.38 -0.50 -1.14
N GLY A 53 -8.17 -0.57 -1.69
CA GLY A 53 -7.75 0.25 -2.82
C GLY A 53 -6.56 -0.37 -3.54
N TYR A 54 -6.51 -0.27 -4.86
CA TYR A 54 -5.32 -0.60 -5.65
C TYR A 54 -4.87 0.64 -6.41
N ASN A 55 -3.62 0.69 -6.84
CA ASN A 55 -3.14 1.81 -7.63
C ASN A 55 -3.68 1.73 -9.07
N GLY A 56 -4.24 2.82 -9.58
CA GLY A 56 -4.79 2.87 -10.92
C GLY A 56 -5.32 4.27 -11.27
N PRO A 57 -5.61 4.53 -12.55
CA PRO A 57 -6.18 5.80 -12.98
C PRO A 57 -7.51 6.12 -12.30
N ALA A 58 -7.94 7.37 -12.39
CA ALA A 58 -9.26 7.79 -11.89
C ALA A 58 -10.38 6.89 -12.43
N ARG A 59 -11.45 6.72 -11.65
CA ARG A 59 -12.59 5.86 -12.02
C ARG A 59 -13.18 6.31 -13.37
N GLY A 60 -13.30 5.37 -14.31
CA GLY A 60 -13.80 5.62 -15.67
C GLY A 60 -12.76 6.17 -16.64
N SER A 61 -11.52 6.39 -16.21
CA SER A 61 -10.40 6.75 -17.08
C SER A 61 -9.79 5.53 -17.74
N ILE A 62 -8.99 5.76 -18.79
CA ILE A 62 -8.21 4.75 -19.50
C ILE A 62 -7.10 4.16 -18.64
N ASN A 63 -6.85 2.85 -18.77
CA ASN A 63 -5.86 2.14 -17.98
C ASN A 63 -4.48 2.05 -18.66
N CYS A 64 -3.41 2.04 -17.87
CA CYS A 64 -2.04 1.93 -18.39
C CYS A 64 -1.77 0.60 -19.13
N ASN A 65 -2.46 -0.49 -18.78
CA ASN A 65 -2.34 -1.76 -19.49
C ASN A 65 -3.06 -1.77 -20.85
N GLU A 66 -3.85 -0.74 -21.16
CA GLU A 66 -4.51 -0.57 -22.46
C GLU A 66 -3.66 0.28 -23.42
N VAL A 67 -2.95 1.29 -22.91
CA VAL A 67 -2.26 2.30 -23.74
C VAL A 67 -0.76 2.48 -23.44
N GLY A 68 -0.22 1.73 -22.48
CA GLY A 68 1.15 1.89 -22.02
C GLY A 68 1.31 2.94 -20.91
N CYS A 69 2.56 3.27 -20.59
CA CYS A 69 2.90 4.20 -19.52
C CYS A 69 3.84 5.31 -20.02
N LEU A 70 3.42 6.57 -19.86
CA LEU A 70 4.24 7.73 -20.25
C LEU A 70 5.61 7.75 -19.54
N LYS A 71 5.65 7.29 -18.28
CA LYS A 71 6.91 7.20 -17.53
C LYS A 71 7.91 6.18 -18.12
N ASP A 72 7.43 5.14 -18.80
CA ASP A 72 8.30 4.18 -19.50
C ASP A 72 8.86 4.82 -20.77
N LEU A 73 8.02 5.50 -21.55
CA LEU A 73 8.43 6.23 -22.76
C LEU A 73 9.48 7.32 -22.46
N MET A 74 9.38 7.95 -21.28
CA MET A 74 10.31 8.99 -20.83
C MET A 74 11.51 8.45 -20.04
N ASN A 75 11.65 7.13 -19.86
CA ASN A 75 12.70 6.50 -19.02
C ASN A 75 12.81 7.10 -17.60
N LEU A 76 11.67 7.45 -16.99
CA LEU A 76 11.68 8.05 -15.65
C LEU A 76 11.91 7.00 -14.56
N PRO A 77 12.77 7.29 -13.56
CA PRO A 77 13.01 6.36 -12.47
C PRO A 77 11.77 6.14 -11.59
N SER A 78 11.87 5.12 -10.74
CA SER A 78 10.86 4.90 -9.70
C SER A 78 10.86 6.07 -8.71
N TYR A 79 9.71 6.36 -8.10
CA TYR A 79 9.54 7.44 -7.12
C TYR A 79 9.78 8.89 -7.61
N THR A 80 9.85 9.12 -8.93
CA THR A 80 9.93 10.46 -9.53
C THR A 80 8.80 10.69 -10.56
N GLY A 81 8.61 11.94 -11.00
CA GLY A 81 7.71 12.27 -12.12
C GLY A 81 6.26 11.87 -11.87
N TYR A 82 5.73 12.16 -10.67
CA TYR A 82 4.38 11.80 -10.28
C TYR A 82 3.31 12.43 -11.17
N ASP A 83 3.55 13.64 -11.68
CA ASP A 83 2.62 14.36 -12.55
C ASP A 83 2.43 13.69 -13.93
N TYR A 84 3.36 12.82 -14.33
CA TYR A 84 3.27 12.02 -15.55
C TYR A 84 2.53 10.69 -15.36
N CYS A 85 2.13 10.37 -14.14
CA CYS A 85 1.41 9.14 -13.81
C CYS A 85 -0.08 9.46 -13.58
N PRO A 86 -1.01 8.89 -14.37
CA PRO A 86 -2.44 9.12 -14.15
C PRO A 86 -2.97 8.37 -12.91
N ALA A 87 -2.16 7.49 -12.32
CA ALA A 87 -2.61 6.62 -11.24
C ALA A 87 -2.71 7.37 -9.90
N VAL A 88 -3.85 7.18 -9.24
CA VAL A 88 -4.00 7.36 -7.79
C VAL A 88 -3.41 6.13 -7.12
N HIS A 89 -2.66 6.32 -6.01
CA HIS A 89 -1.99 5.21 -5.34
C HIS A 89 -2.97 4.33 -4.56
N ALA A 90 -2.53 3.12 -4.19
CA ALA A 90 -3.40 2.15 -3.52
C ALA A 90 -3.88 2.67 -2.16
N GLU A 91 -2.98 3.31 -1.41
CA GLU A 91 -3.23 3.91 -0.10
C GLU A 91 -4.31 5.01 -0.20
N GLU A 92 -4.15 5.90 -1.17
CA GLU A 92 -5.10 6.99 -1.42
C GLU A 92 -6.44 6.44 -1.91
N ASN A 93 -6.44 5.47 -2.82
CA ASN A 93 -7.68 4.84 -3.26
C ASN A 93 -8.40 4.13 -2.10
N ALA A 94 -7.68 3.54 -1.14
CA ALA A 94 -8.30 2.97 0.05
C ALA A 94 -8.95 4.06 0.93
N LEU A 95 -8.30 5.21 1.12
CA LEU A 95 -8.89 6.36 1.82
C LEU A 95 -10.09 6.95 1.08
N LEU A 96 -9.98 7.18 -0.23
CA LEU A 96 -11.04 7.73 -1.08
C LEU A 96 -12.25 6.80 -1.13
N ASN A 97 -12.03 5.49 -1.18
CA ASN A 97 -13.11 4.51 -1.16
C ASN A 97 -13.82 4.51 0.19
N ALA A 98 -13.09 4.65 1.30
CA ALA A 98 -13.70 4.76 2.61
C ALA A 98 -14.57 6.02 2.71
N ALA A 99 -14.02 7.18 2.29
CA ALA A 99 -14.74 8.45 2.26
C ALA A 99 -16.00 8.39 1.38
N ARG A 100 -15.89 7.79 0.19
CA ARG A 100 -17.00 7.64 -0.76
C ARG A 100 -18.17 6.82 -0.19
N HIS A 101 -17.89 5.84 0.67
CA HIS A 101 -18.92 4.98 1.27
C HIS A 101 -19.29 5.37 2.71
N GLY A 102 -18.70 6.44 3.27
CA GLY A 102 -18.97 6.88 4.63
C GLY A 102 -18.34 6.01 5.73
N SER A 103 -17.30 5.22 5.41
CA SER A 103 -16.59 4.39 6.38
C SER A 103 -15.50 5.19 7.09
N SER A 104 -15.53 5.23 8.43
CA SER A 104 -14.50 5.86 9.23
C SER A 104 -13.20 5.05 9.24
N VAL A 105 -12.09 5.69 8.88
CA VAL A 105 -10.73 5.10 8.91
C VAL A 105 -9.89 5.56 10.10
N LEU A 106 -10.41 6.50 10.90
CA LEU A 106 -9.72 7.05 12.07
C LEU A 106 -9.42 5.94 13.08
N GLY A 107 -8.16 5.84 13.52
CA GLY A 107 -7.67 4.78 14.40
C GLY A 107 -7.40 3.45 13.67
N GLY A 108 -7.41 3.44 12.34
CA GLY A 108 -7.23 2.23 11.53
C GLY A 108 -5.76 1.89 11.27
N VAL A 109 -5.53 0.64 10.85
CA VAL A 109 -4.25 0.14 10.36
C VAL A 109 -4.36 -0.11 8.86
N LEU A 110 -3.41 0.41 8.08
CA LEU A 110 -3.34 0.16 6.64
C LEU A 110 -2.35 -0.98 6.35
N TYR A 111 -2.81 -2.01 5.65
CA TYR A 111 -1.96 -3.08 5.14
C TYR A 111 -1.68 -2.83 3.66
N LEU A 112 -0.40 -2.73 3.29
CA LEU A 112 0.05 -2.40 1.94
C LEU A 112 0.90 -3.54 1.36
N TYR A 113 0.49 -4.03 0.19
CA TYR A 113 1.21 -5.05 -0.56
C TYR A 113 1.56 -4.53 -1.95
N GLY A 114 2.80 -4.75 -2.39
CA GLY A 114 3.27 -4.38 -3.72
C GLY A 114 3.94 -5.55 -4.42
N GLN A 115 3.63 -5.74 -5.69
CA GLN A 115 4.31 -6.69 -6.58
C GLN A 115 4.63 -6.04 -7.93
N LYS A 116 5.58 -6.62 -8.66
CA LYS A 116 5.81 -6.34 -10.08
C LYS A 116 4.87 -7.19 -10.94
N PRO A 117 4.74 -6.89 -12.25
CA PRO A 117 3.90 -7.68 -13.15
C PRO A 117 4.28 -9.17 -13.24
N ASP A 118 5.55 -9.50 -12.96
CA ASP A 118 6.04 -10.89 -12.90
C ASP A 118 5.65 -11.62 -11.60
N GLY A 119 4.94 -10.96 -10.68
CA GLY A 119 4.52 -11.49 -9.39
C GLY A 119 5.58 -11.41 -8.29
N SER A 120 6.78 -10.92 -8.57
CA SER A 120 7.80 -10.68 -7.55
C SER A 120 7.40 -9.53 -6.63
N ILE A 121 7.61 -9.69 -5.33
CA ILE A 121 7.31 -8.66 -4.33
C ILE A 121 8.26 -7.47 -4.53
N VAL A 122 7.76 -6.25 -4.32
CA VAL A 122 8.63 -5.06 -4.36
C VAL A 122 9.55 -5.03 -3.13
N GLU A 123 10.82 -4.66 -3.33
CA GLU A 123 11.81 -4.58 -2.24
C GLU A 123 11.40 -3.57 -1.15
N GLU A 124 10.81 -2.44 -1.58
CA GLU A 124 10.35 -1.39 -0.68
C GLU A 124 8.88 -1.10 -0.96
N GLY A 125 8.01 -1.58 -0.08
CA GLY A 125 6.57 -1.29 -0.06
C GLY A 125 6.22 -0.05 0.75
N ARG A 126 7.15 0.90 0.93
CA ARG A 126 6.93 2.11 1.75
C ARG A 126 6.03 3.10 0.99
N PRO A 127 5.00 3.68 1.64
CA PRO A 127 4.19 4.74 1.04
C PRO A 127 5.05 5.94 0.60
N CYS A 128 4.69 6.57 -0.52
CA CYS A 128 5.34 7.82 -0.95
C CYS A 128 4.97 8.98 -0.02
N ASP A 129 5.71 10.10 -0.06
CA ASP A 129 5.48 11.24 0.84
C ASP A 129 4.06 11.82 0.73
N ARG A 130 3.47 11.82 -0.47
CA ARG A 130 2.06 12.22 -0.66
C ARG A 130 1.11 11.30 0.11
N CYS A 131 1.30 9.99 -0.02
CA CYS A 131 0.47 9.00 0.69
C CYS A 131 0.69 9.08 2.20
N LYS A 132 1.93 9.23 2.68
CA LYS A 132 2.21 9.42 4.12
C LYS A 132 1.42 10.60 4.69
N ARG A 133 1.46 11.77 4.03
CA ARG A 133 0.70 12.96 4.45
C ARG A 133 -0.81 12.71 4.43
N ALA A 134 -1.33 12.01 3.43
CA ALA A 134 -2.74 11.65 3.37
C ALA A 134 -3.14 10.72 4.54
N LEU A 135 -2.30 9.73 4.87
CA LEU A 135 -2.52 8.79 5.96
C LEU A 135 -2.45 9.48 7.34
N ILE A 136 -1.51 10.41 7.53
CA ILE A 136 -1.43 11.27 8.73
C ILE A 136 -2.75 12.02 8.91
N ASN A 137 -3.21 12.73 7.88
CA ASN A 137 -4.44 13.54 7.96
C ASN A 137 -5.70 12.68 8.12
N ALA A 138 -5.71 11.47 7.57
CA ALA A 138 -6.83 10.54 7.73
C ALA A 138 -6.89 9.89 9.13
N GLY A 139 -5.84 10.04 9.95
CA GLY A 139 -5.77 9.43 11.28
C GLY A 139 -5.55 7.93 11.26
N ILE A 140 -4.81 7.41 10.27
CA ILE A 140 -4.28 6.04 10.30
C ILE A 140 -3.17 5.97 11.34
N GLU A 141 -3.11 4.89 12.13
CA GLU A 141 -2.15 4.74 13.22
C GLU A 141 -0.87 4.02 12.80
N GLU A 142 -1.03 2.94 12.02
CA GLU A 142 0.06 2.08 11.58
C GLU A 142 -0.10 1.71 10.11
N VAL A 143 1.04 1.56 9.42
CA VAL A 143 1.12 0.89 8.12
C VAL A 143 1.95 -0.36 8.23
N VAL A 144 1.40 -1.49 7.76
CA VAL A 144 2.07 -2.78 7.73
C VAL A 144 2.31 -3.20 6.28
N THR A 145 3.54 -3.60 5.97
CA THR A 145 3.93 -4.15 4.67
C THR A 145 4.81 -5.39 4.85
N MET A 146 5.25 -5.98 3.75
CA MET A 146 6.05 -7.20 3.75
C MET A 146 7.16 -7.12 2.70
N LYS A 147 8.35 -7.54 3.09
CA LYS A 147 9.51 -7.70 2.21
C LYS A 147 9.44 -9.01 1.39
N PRO A 148 10.25 -9.16 0.33
CA PRO A 148 10.28 -10.39 -0.47
C PRO A 148 10.62 -11.66 0.33
N ASP A 149 11.40 -11.56 1.40
CA ASP A 149 11.73 -12.66 2.31
C ASP A 149 10.59 -13.04 3.27
N GLY A 150 9.45 -12.35 3.19
CA GLY A 150 8.28 -12.55 4.05
C GLY A 150 8.37 -11.86 5.41
N THR A 151 9.39 -11.04 5.64
CA THR A 151 9.55 -10.22 6.85
C THR A 151 8.52 -9.10 6.85
N LEU A 152 7.76 -8.98 7.94
CA LEU A 152 6.82 -7.89 8.14
C LEU A 152 7.55 -6.60 8.52
N VAL A 153 7.11 -5.48 7.95
CA VAL A 153 7.62 -4.15 8.28
C VAL A 153 6.46 -3.30 8.75
N ARG A 154 6.62 -2.63 9.90
CA ARG A 154 5.61 -1.77 10.50
C ARG A 154 6.13 -0.35 10.58
N TYR A 155 5.28 0.59 10.23
CA TYR A 155 5.54 2.02 10.34
C TYR A 155 4.48 2.65 11.23
N LYS A 156 4.90 3.31 12.31
CA LYS A 156 4.00 4.17 13.07
C LYS A 156 3.81 5.47 12.30
N VAL A 157 2.57 5.81 11.97
CA VAL A 157 2.27 7.00 11.18
C VAL A 157 2.67 8.28 11.91
N SER A 158 2.67 8.26 13.24
CA SER A 158 3.16 9.37 14.08
C SER A 158 4.62 9.75 13.81
N ASP A 159 5.46 8.79 13.42
CA ASP A 159 6.88 9.04 13.18
C ASP A 159 7.08 9.87 11.91
N TRP A 160 6.19 9.70 10.92
CA TRP A 160 6.23 10.45 9.66
C TRP A 160 5.92 11.92 9.83
N VAL A 161 5.23 12.34 10.89
CA VAL A 161 4.98 13.77 11.17
C VAL A 161 6.31 14.50 11.40
N LYS A 162 7.20 13.89 12.19
CA LYS A 162 8.53 14.43 12.45
C LYS A 162 9.41 14.37 11.21
N GLU A 163 9.43 13.21 10.54
CA GLU A 163 10.20 13.02 9.31
C GLU A 163 9.81 14.02 8.21
N ASP A 164 8.51 14.26 8.00
CA ASP A 164 8.02 15.19 6.96
C ASP A 164 8.44 16.64 7.24
N ALA A 165 8.38 17.06 8.50
CA ALA A 165 8.84 18.38 8.92
C ALA A 165 10.36 18.55 8.74
N GLU A 166 11.15 17.57 9.18
CA GLU A 166 12.60 17.59 9.04
C GLU A 166 13.04 17.60 7.56
N ASP A 167 12.43 16.77 6.73
CA ASP A 167 12.73 16.71 5.30
C ASP A 167 12.39 18.01 4.59
N TYR A 168 11.29 18.66 4.97
CA TYR A 168 10.93 19.97 4.44
C TYR A 168 11.93 21.04 4.86
N LEU A 169 12.33 21.09 6.14
CA LEU A 169 13.34 22.04 6.64
C LEU A 169 14.70 21.86 5.97
N LYS A 170 15.14 20.61 5.75
CA LYS A 170 16.38 20.29 5.00
C LYS A 170 16.31 20.76 3.54
N LYS A 171 15.15 20.58 2.88
CA LYS A 171 14.96 21.08 1.51
C LYS A 171 15.00 22.61 1.49
N LEU A 172 14.31 23.28 2.40
CA LEU A 172 14.32 24.75 2.49
C LEU A 172 15.74 25.31 2.71
N SER A 173 16.53 24.72 3.61
CA SER A 173 17.89 25.20 3.88
C SER A 173 18.83 25.06 2.68
N ARG A 174 18.59 24.09 1.80
CA ARG A 174 19.35 23.91 0.54
C ARG A 174 19.10 25.02 -0.48
N TYR A 175 17.87 25.55 -0.56
CA TYR A 175 17.48 26.57 -1.55
C TYR A 175 17.51 28.01 -1.02
N LYS A 176 17.68 28.20 0.29
CA LYS A 176 17.89 29.52 0.91
C LYS A 176 19.35 29.99 0.90
N LYS A 177 20.27 29.18 0.37
CA LYS A 177 21.66 29.57 0.07
C LYS A 177 21.76 30.10 -1.35
#